data_AF-A0A9D6JAH6-F1
#
_entry.id   AF-A0A9D6JAH6-F1
#
_cell.length_a   1.000
_cell.length_b   1.000
_cell.length_c   1.000
_cell.angle_alpha   90.00
_cell.angle_beta   90.00
_cell.angle_gamma   90.00
#
_symmetry.space_group_name_H-M   'P 1'
#
loop_
_entity.id
_entity.type
_entity.pdbx_description
1 polymer ?
#
loop_
_entity_poly.entity_id
_entity_poly.type
_entity_poly.pdbx_seq_one_letter_code
_entity_poly.pdbx_strand_id
1 'polypeptide(L)'
;MNTKLTLRLDGAAIQRAKRYAQSSHLSLSRIVEDYFQALGSNRSSSKLLTPLVREVSGVATAKAARRWKEAYAEYLAKKYSG
;
A
#
# COMPACT_ATOMS: atom_id res chain seq x y z
N MET A 1 12.40 18.92 7.81
CA MET A 1 12.45 19.48 9.18
C MET A 1 11.35 18.83 9.99
N ASN A 2 11.63 18.41 11.23
CA ASN A 2 10.62 17.80 12.09
C ASN A 2 10.14 18.85 13.10
N THR A 3 8.84 19.03 13.22
CA THR A 3 8.21 19.97 14.16
C THR A 3 7.28 19.22 15.12
N LYS A 4 7.09 19.75 16.33
CA LYS A 4 6.21 19.15 17.33
C LYS A 4 4.83 19.80 17.26
N LEU A 5 3.80 18.99 17.03
CA LEU A 5 2.40 19.38 17.14
C LEU A 5 1.79 18.81 18.42
N THR A 6 1.25 19.68 19.27
CA THR A 6 0.56 19.29 20.52
C THR A 6 -0.95 19.45 20.34
N LEU A 7 -1.70 18.37 20.52
CA LEU A 7 -3.16 18.35 20.36
C LEU A 7 -3.84 18.04 21.70
N ARG A 8 -4.98 18.69 21.96
CA ARG A 8 -5.88 18.31 23.05
C ARG A 8 -6.89 17.31 22.51
N LEU A 9 -6.96 16.14 23.13
CA LEU A 9 -7.81 15.02 22.72
C LEU A 9 -8.38 14.35 23.96
N ASP A 10 -9.47 13.61 23.75
CA ASP A 10 -10.01 12.73 24.77
C ASP A 10 -8.98 11.66 25.21
N GLY A 11 -8.89 11.42 26.51
CA GLY A 11 -7.92 10.48 27.08
C GLY A 11 -8.13 9.05 26.61
N ALA A 12 -9.39 8.60 26.46
CA ALA A 12 -9.68 7.27 25.97
C ALA A 12 -9.32 7.12 24.49
N ALA A 13 -9.47 8.17 23.69
CA ALA A 13 -8.99 8.21 22.31
C ALA A 13 -7.46 8.04 22.22
N ILE A 14 -6.69 8.73 23.06
CA ILE A 14 -5.24 8.58 23.13
C ILE A 14 -4.86 7.14 23.47
N GLN A 15 -5.55 6.52 24.43
CA GLN A 15 -5.27 5.13 24.83
C GLN A 15 -5.57 4.12 23.72
N ARG A 16 -6.70 4.27 23.01
CA ARG A 16 -7.01 3.44 21.83
C ARG A 16 -5.94 3.57 20.75
N ALA A 17 -5.51 4.80 20.47
CA ALA A 17 -4.50 5.07 19.45
C ALA A 17 -3.13 4.46 19.82
N LYS A 18 -2.71 4.57 21.09
CA LYS A 18 -1.48 3.93 21.58
C LYS A 18 -1.51 2.41 21.46
N ARG A 19 -2.62 1.78 21.85
CA ARG A 19 -2.79 0.32 21.71
C ARG A 19 -2.68 -0.13 20.26
N TYR A 20 -3.35 0.59 19.36
CA TYR A 20 -3.28 0.31 17.92
C TYR A 20 -1.85 0.46 17.37
N ALA A 21 -1.15 1.53 17.76
CA ALA A 21 0.23 1.76 17.35
C ALA A 21 1.14 0.57 17.77
N GLN A 22 0.98 0.12 19.02
CA GLN A 22 1.73 -1.02 19.55
C GLN A 22 1.40 -2.33 18.82
N SER A 23 0.12 -2.64 18.59
CA SER A 23 -0.28 -3.86 17.87
C SER A 23 0.17 -3.88 16.42
N SER A 24 0.31 -2.71 15.81
CA SER A 24 0.74 -2.54 14.42
C SER A 24 2.26 -2.39 14.29
N HIS A 25 3.03 -2.47 15.39
CA HIS A 25 4.47 -2.25 15.43
C HIS A 25 4.92 -0.90 14.82
N LEU A 26 4.08 0.12 14.95
CA LEU A 26 4.32 1.48 14.44
C LEU A 26 4.32 2.50 15.59
N SER A 27 5.04 3.60 15.42
CA SER A 27 4.93 4.73 16.35
C SER A 27 3.65 5.52 16.10
N LEU A 28 3.07 6.07 17.16
CA LEU A 28 1.88 6.91 17.04
C LEU A 28 2.16 8.16 16.20
N SER A 29 3.37 8.73 16.31
CA SER A 29 3.80 9.85 15.47
C SER A 29 3.83 9.48 13.99
N ARG A 30 4.29 8.26 13.65
CA ARG A 30 4.30 7.78 12.26
C ARG A 30 2.89 7.67 11.68
N ILE A 31 1.97 7.08 12.45
CA ILE A 31 0.57 6.92 12.03
C ILE A 31 -0.08 8.29 11.74
N VAL A 32 0.16 9.27 12.60
CA VAL A 32 -0.40 10.63 12.45
C VAL A 32 0.26 11.37 11.29
N GLU A 33 1.57 11.21 11.10
CA GLU A 33 2.30 11.79 9.97
C GLU A 33 1.77 11.24 8.63
N ASP A 34 1.60 9.92 8.51
CA ASP A 34 1.04 9.28 7.32
C ASP A 34 -0.39 9.80 7.03
N TYR A 35 -1.21 10.01 8.08
CA TYR A 35 -2.54 10.61 7.93
C TYR A 35 -2.47 12.05 7.40
N PHE A 36 -1.59 12.90 7.94
CA PHE A 36 -1.44 14.28 7.44
C PHE A 36 -0.92 14.34 6.01
N GLN A 37 -0.02 13.44 5.61
CA GLN A 37 0.40 13.32 4.21
C GLN A 37 -0.77 12.93 3.29
N ALA A 38 -1.66 12.05 3.77
CA ALA A 38 -2.85 11.66 3.03
C ALA A 38 -3.88 12.80 2.88
N LEU A 39 -3.90 13.78 3.80
CA LEU A 39 -4.75 14.96 3.68
C LEU A 39 -4.22 15.98 2.67
N GLY A 40 -2.90 16.17 2.60
CA GLY A 40 -2.26 17.14 1.71
C GLY A 40 -2.08 16.66 0.27
N SER A 41 -2.18 15.35 0.04
CA SER A 41 -2.19 14.77 -1.30
C SER A 41 -3.58 14.99 -1.90
N ASN A 42 -3.73 16.10 -2.64
CA ASN A 42 -4.86 16.33 -3.52
C ASN A 42 -5.09 15.04 -4.32
N ARG A 43 -6.25 14.40 -4.10
CA ARG A 43 -6.61 13.11 -4.71
C ARG A 43 -6.68 13.28 -6.23
N SER A 44 -5.54 13.21 -6.89
CA SER A 44 -5.49 12.66 -8.23
C SER A 44 -5.94 11.22 -8.08
N SER A 45 -7.15 11.01 -8.56
CA SER A 45 -8.00 9.82 -8.55
C SER A 45 -7.40 8.60 -9.25
N SER A 46 -6.09 8.37 -9.17
CA SER A 46 -5.53 7.08 -9.50
C SER A 46 -5.70 6.19 -8.27
N LYS A 47 -6.49 5.12 -8.44
CA LYS A 47 -6.65 4.01 -7.49
C LYS A 47 -5.27 3.54 -6.98
N LEU A 48 -4.80 4.14 -5.89
CA LEU A 48 -3.66 3.65 -5.14
C LEU A 48 -4.13 2.45 -4.36
N LEU A 49 -4.29 1.32 -5.05
CA LEU A 49 -4.21 0.02 -4.40
C LEU A 49 -2.88 0.03 -3.66
N THR A 50 -2.90 0.01 -2.33
CA THR A 50 -1.69 -0.05 -1.52
C THR A 50 -0.88 -1.28 -1.96
N PRO A 51 0.45 -1.31 -1.77
CA PRO A 51 1.25 -2.48 -2.14
C PRO A 51 0.65 -3.80 -1.64
N LEU A 52 0.15 -3.80 -0.39
CA LEU A 52 -0.56 -4.92 0.21
C LEU A 52 -1.85 -5.28 -0.56
N VAL A 53 -2.69 -4.29 -0.88
CA VAL A 53 -3.92 -4.55 -1.64
C VAL A 53 -3.61 -5.03 -3.06
N ARG A 54 -2.54 -4.56 -3.71
CA ARG A 54 -2.09 -5.09 -5.02
C ARG A 54 -1.64 -6.55 -4.95
N GLU A 55 -0.99 -6.93 -3.86
CA GLU A 55 -0.54 -8.29 -3.60
C GLU A 55 -1.74 -9.21 -3.35
N VAL A 56 -2.65 -8.80 -2.46
CA VAL A 56 -3.87 -9.56 -2.12
C VAL A 56 -4.84 -9.64 -3.29
N SER A 57 -4.99 -8.56 -4.08
CA SER A 57 -5.88 -8.54 -5.26
C SER A 57 -5.32 -9.29 -6.46
N GLY A 58 -4.09 -9.83 -6.38
CA GLY A 58 -3.48 -10.58 -7.48
C GLY A 58 -3.19 -9.74 -8.73
N VAL A 59 -3.27 -8.40 -8.65
CA VAL A 59 -2.98 -7.53 -9.80
C VAL A 59 -1.50 -7.63 -10.18
N ALA A 60 -0.61 -7.83 -9.20
CA ALA A 60 0.80 -8.09 -9.44
C ALA A 60 1.02 -9.45 -10.16
N THR A 61 0.28 -10.49 -9.78
CA THR A 61 0.38 -11.82 -10.39
C THR A 61 -0.30 -11.88 -11.76
N ALA A 62 -1.35 -11.08 -12.02
CA ALA A 62 -2.01 -11.02 -13.32
C ALA A 62 -1.08 -10.52 -14.44
N LYS A 63 -0.26 -9.49 -14.18
CA LYS A 63 0.74 -9.01 -15.14
C LYS A 63 1.84 -10.05 -15.37
N ALA A 64 2.29 -10.73 -14.31
CA ALA A 64 3.27 -11.81 -14.40
C ALA A 64 2.72 -13.01 -15.20
N ALA A 65 1.47 -13.40 -14.94
CA ALA A 65 0.78 -14.48 -15.64
C ALA A 65 0.58 -14.18 -17.13
N ARG A 66 0.25 -12.92 -17.48
CA ARG A 66 0.11 -12.51 -18.89
C ARG A 66 1.45 -12.58 -19.63
N ARG A 67 2.53 -12.08 -19.03
CA ARG A 67 3.90 -12.18 -19.58
C ARG A 67 4.35 -13.63 -19.74
N TRP A 68 4.02 -14.49 -18.77
CA TRP A 68 4.32 -15.92 -18.86
C TRP A 68 3.56 -16.60 -20.01
N LYS A 69 2.27 -16.30 -20.19
CA LYS A 69 1.47 -16.81 -21.31
C LYS A 69 2.00 -16.35 -22.66
N GLU A 70 2.37 -15.08 -22.79
CA GLU A 70 2.96 -14.50 -24.01
C GLU A 70 4.30 -15.20 -24.34
N ALA A 71 5.20 -15.34 -23.36
CA ALA A 71 6.48 -16.03 -23.54
C ALA A 71 6.31 -17.52 -23.88
N TYR A 72 5.30 -18.18 -23.31
CA TYR A 72 4.98 -19.57 -23.62
C TYR A 72 4.42 -19.74 -25.03
N ALA A 73 3.58 -18.81 -25.49
CA ALA A 73 3.06 -18.80 -26.85
C ALA A 73 4.17 -18.58 -27.89
N GLU A 74 5.10 -17.65 -27.65
CA GLU A 74 6.28 -17.45 -28.51
C GLU A 74 7.19 -18.68 -28.56
N TYR A 75 7.41 -19.33 -27.41
CA TYR A 75 8.17 -20.58 -27.34
C TYR A 75 7.52 -21.68 -28.19
N LEU A 76 6.20 -21.85 -28.09
CA LEU A 76 5.46 -22.83 -28.88
C LEU A 76 5.50 -22.49 -30.38
N ALA A 77 5.28 -21.23 -30.75
CA ALA A 77 5.36 -20.79 -32.13
C ALA A 77 6.73 -21.13 -32.73
N LYS A 78 7.83 -20.84 -32.02
CA LYS A 78 9.19 -21.17 -32.46
C LYS A 78 9.47 -22.68 -32.51
N LYS A 79 8.89 -23.45 -31.59
CA LYS A 79 9.08 -24.91 -31.52
C LYS A 79 8.37 -25.65 -32.66
N TYR A 80 7.23 -25.13 -33.10
CA TYR A 80 6.37 -25.77 -34.10
C TYR A 80 6.32 -25.05 -35.45
N SER A 81 7.10 -23.97 -35.66
CA SER A 81 7.28 -23.31 -36.96
C SER A 81 8.34 -24.01 -37.82
N GLY A 82 8.14 -25.32 -38.04
CA GLY A 82 8.88 -26.13 -39.01
C GLY A 82 8.00 -26.43 -40.20
#